data_AF-A0A2D6GE91-F1
#
_entry.id   AF-A0A2D6GE91-F1
#
_cell.length_a   1.000
_cell.length_b   1.000
_cell.length_c   1.000
_cell.angle_alpha   90.00
_cell.angle_beta   90.00
_cell.angle_gamma   90.00
#
_symmetry.space_group_name_H-M   'P 1'
#
loop_
_entity.id
_entity.type
_entity.pdbx_description
1 polymer ?
#
loop_
_entity_poly.entity_id
_entity_poly.type
_entity_poly.pdbx_seq_one_letter_code
_entity_poly.pdbx_strand_id
1 'polypeptide(L)'
;MNLLREYRALARQERGVTVLETAIIMIAFVVVASVFAFTVLSSGIFAAERGKETIHAGLKGARSSLEVKGSVVATGITNQTLSLANSAWTGSSNVTSTADLVDKKEGTASADLLIAAGFTTGLVAYEDLSATVDLSSLNAIKLWVKYGTTTVAGDLELVLDDTAGCGSPLENIDLPAQGGGAWKKVSVAIADNDDMTAVACVGLNSTTDYGSQTANLDQIIAQGQASTLFVVLSNALEGEPIDVEEPSDSDNNGLSDPDSTHTMILSYSDKNQTVSDVYWTRTFTGENDEDDLLEAGEKIEVTVTLSGLAAAYPVVGDTKFDLEVRPESGGSIVIQRTMPDVIDTAMNLN
;
A
#
# COMPACT_ATOMS: atom_id res chain seq x y z
N MET A 1 50.21 32.89 87.94
CA MET A 1 49.84 32.02 86.80
C MET A 1 48.41 31.53 86.99
N ASN A 2 47.41 32.32 86.58
CA ASN A 2 46.79 32.30 85.24
C ASN A 2 45.86 31.10 84.92
N LEU A 3 45.28 30.41 85.91
CA LEU A 3 44.22 29.42 85.63
C LEU A 3 42.90 29.68 86.39
N LEU A 4 42.94 30.24 87.60
CA LEU A 4 41.74 30.44 88.42
C LEU A 4 40.89 31.67 88.03
N ARG A 5 41.46 32.61 87.24
CA ARG A 5 40.72 33.78 86.73
C ARG A 5 39.97 33.49 85.43
N GLU A 6 40.43 32.53 84.62
CA GLU A 6 39.73 32.10 83.39
C GLU A 6 38.50 31.22 83.69
N TYR A 7 38.56 30.35 84.73
CA TYR A 7 37.41 29.53 85.12
C TYR A 7 36.18 30.34 85.59
N ARG A 8 36.39 31.53 86.19
CA ARG A 8 35.27 32.41 86.61
C ARG A 8 34.66 33.22 85.47
N ALA A 9 35.37 33.38 84.35
CA ALA A 9 34.81 33.98 83.15
C ALA A 9 33.94 32.97 82.39
N LEU A 10 34.35 31.70 82.35
CA LEU A 10 33.57 30.61 81.75
C LEU A 10 32.27 30.31 82.51
N ALA A 11 32.29 30.32 83.85
CA ALA A 11 31.09 30.08 84.67
C ALA A 11 30.04 31.23 84.63
N ARG A 12 30.36 32.39 84.04
CA ARG A 12 29.45 33.55 83.93
C ARG A 12 28.76 33.64 82.57
N GLN A 13 29.07 32.74 81.64
CA GLN A 13 28.49 32.70 80.29
C GLN A 13 27.49 31.56 80.06
N GLU A 14 27.22 30.70 81.06
CA GLU A 14 26.11 29.74 81.00
C GLU A 14 24.77 30.46 81.26
N ARG A 15 24.29 31.21 80.26
CA ARG A 15 22.89 31.64 80.22
C ARG A 15 22.03 30.40 80.00
N GLY A 16 21.22 30.06 81.00
CA GLY A 16 20.23 28.98 80.88
C GLY A 16 19.24 29.27 79.75
N VAL A 17 18.85 28.23 79.01
CA VAL A 17 17.87 28.35 77.94
C VAL A 17 16.55 28.89 78.50
N THR A 18 16.01 29.93 77.89
CA THR A 18 14.76 30.52 78.34
C THR A 18 13.56 29.71 77.84
N VAL A 19 12.44 29.76 78.57
CA VAL A 19 11.19 29.12 78.17
C VAL A 19 10.71 29.62 76.80
N LEU A 20 11.03 30.87 76.45
CA LEU A 20 10.69 31.47 75.16
C LEU A 20 11.53 30.87 74.01
N GLU A 21 12.84 30.69 74.21
CA GLU A 21 13.73 30.08 73.21
C GLU A 21 13.33 28.62 72.94
N THR A 22 13.02 27.85 73.99
CA THR A 22 12.54 26.47 73.85
C THR A 22 11.17 26.37 73.16
N ALA A 23 10.26 27.33 73.39
CA ALA A 23 8.95 27.37 72.72
C ALA A 23 9.09 27.65 71.20
N ILE A 24 9.96 28.58 70.80
CA ILE A 24 10.22 28.88 69.39
C ILE A 24 10.86 27.68 68.68
N ILE A 25 11.81 27.01 69.33
CA ILE A 25 12.44 25.78 68.80
C ILE A 25 11.39 24.68 68.61
N MET A 26 10.44 24.50 69.55
CA MET A 26 9.36 23.53 69.43
C MET A 26 8.42 23.83 68.26
N ILE A 27 8.00 25.10 68.08
CA ILE A 27 7.15 25.49 66.95
C ILE A 27 7.89 25.27 65.63
N ALA A 28 9.16 25.70 65.54
CA ALA A 28 9.98 25.51 64.34
C ALA A 28 10.15 24.03 63.98
N PHE A 29 10.38 23.15 64.97
CA PHE A 29 10.50 21.72 64.76
C PHE A 29 9.21 21.09 64.25
N VAL A 30 8.06 21.42 64.87
CA VAL A 30 6.75 20.92 64.45
C VAL A 30 6.41 21.39 63.04
N VAL A 31 6.67 22.67 62.71
CA VAL A 31 6.40 23.22 61.38
C VAL A 31 7.29 22.55 60.33
N VAL A 32 8.61 22.45 60.55
CA VAL A 32 9.53 21.79 59.60
C VAL A 32 9.16 20.32 59.41
N ALA A 33 8.85 19.60 60.49
CA ALA A 33 8.41 18.20 60.41
C ALA A 33 7.11 18.05 59.62
N SER A 34 6.14 18.95 59.81
CA SER A 34 4.86 18.91 59.08
C SER A 34 5.01 19.19 57.58
N VAL A 35 5.84 20.17 57.20
CA VAL A 35 6.10 20.49 55.78
C VAL A 35 6.88 19.35 55.13
N PHE A 36 7.87 18.80 55.82
CA PHE A 36 8.62 17.63 55.35
C PHE A 36 7.73 16.39 55.18
N ALA A 37 6.83 16.12 56.12
CA ALA A 37 5.87 15.03 56.00
C ALA A 37 4.92 15.23 54.82
N PHE A 38 4.44 16.47 54.60
CA PHE A 38 3.57 16.78 53.46
C PHE A 38 4.29 16.62 52.12
N THR A 39 5.55 17.05 51.99
CA THR A 39 6.32 16.89 50.73
C THR A 39 6.62 15.44 50.42
N VAL A 40 6.96 14.63 51.43
CA VAL A 40 7.15 13.17 51.28
C VAL A 40 5.85 12.49 50.89
N LEU A 41 4.73 12.83 51.53
CA LEU A 41 3.42 12.26 51.22
C LEU A 41 2.95 12.64 49.82
N SER A 42 3.06 13.92 49.44
CA SER A 42 2.66 14.42 48.12
C SER A 42 3.50 13.79 47.00
N SER A 43 4.82 13.73 47.18
CA SER A 43 5.72 13.06 46.23
C SER A 43 5.44 11.55 46.15
N GLY A 44 5.11 10.92 47.29
CA GLY A 44 4.73 9.50 47.34
C GLY A 44 3.41 9.21 46.63
N ILE A 45 2.40 10.06 46.79
CA ILE A 45 1.10 9.94 46.09
C ILE A 45 1.30 10.15 44.59
N PHE A 46 2.08 11.15 44.17
CA PHE A 46 2.36 11.37 42.75
C PHE A 46 3.12 10.19 42.12
N ALA A 47 4.12 9.65 42.82
CA ALA A 47 4.85 8.46 42.37
C ALA A 47 3.93 7.22 42.28
N ALA A 48 3.00 7.05 43.23
CA ALA A 48 2.02 5.98 43.21
C ALA A 48 1.03 6.11 42.04
N GLU A 49 0.51 7.32 41.76
CA GLU A 49 -0.37 7.57 40.61
C GLU A 49 0.37 7.33 39.28
N ARG A 50 1.62 7.78 39.14
CA ARG A 50 2.45 7.48 37.96
C ARG A 50 2.76 6.00 37.81
N GLY A 51 3.00 5.31 38.92
CA GLY A 51 3.16 3.86 38.95
C GLY A 51 1.89 3.14 38.48
N LYS A 52 0.72 3.56 38.97
CA LYS A 52 -0.58 3.04 38.55
C LYS A 52 -0.82 3.28 37.05
N GLU A 53 -0.59 4.49 36.56
CA GLU A 53 -0.73 4.85 35.14
C GLU A 53 0.18 3.98 34.25
N THR A 54 1.44 3.80 34.64
CA THR A 54 2.41 2.97 33.89
C THR A 54 2.01 1.49 33.89
N ILE A 55 1.56 0.96 35.03
CA ILE A 55 1.08 -0.43 35.13
C ILE A 55 -0.18 -0.61 34.29
N HIS A 56 -1.10 0.35 34.34
CA HIS A 56 -2.34 0.30 33.56
C HIS A 56 -2.07 0.40 32.06
N ALA A 57 -1.18 1.29 31.61
CA ALA A 57 -0.76 1.39 30.22
C ALA A 57 -0.04 0.11 29.75
N GLY A 58 0.83 -0.47 30.59
CA GLY A 58 1.49 -1.74 30.29
C GLY A 58 0.51 -2.91 30.20
N LEU A 59 -0.52 -2.93 31.05
CA LEU A 59 -1.58 -3.94 30.98
C LEU A 59 -2.50 -3.72 29.77
N LYS A 60 -2.84 -2.46 29.44
CA LYS A 60 -3.62 -2.08 28.25
C LYS A 60 -2.96 -2.63 26.99
N GLY A 61 -1.67 -2.36 26.80
CA GLY A 61 -0.91 -2.87 25.64
C GLY A 61 -0.74 -4.39 25.61
N ALA A 62 -0.85 -5.09 26.74
CA ALA A 62 -0.73 -6.54 26.80
C ALA A 62 -2.08 -7.28 26.56
N ARG A 63 -3.22 -6.61 26.79
CA ARG A 63 -4.56 -7.21 26.66
C ARG A 63 -5.29 -6.85 25.38
N SER A 64 -4.94 -5.73 24.76
CA SER A 64 -5.45 -5.39 23.42
C SER A 64 -4.82 -6.29 22.38
N SER A 65 -5.61 -7.06 21.64
CA SER A 65 -5.11 -7.84 20.51
C SER A 65 -6.19 -7.99 19.46
N LEU A 66 -5.85 -7.68 18.21
CA LEU A 66 -6.72 -7.94 17.07
C LEU A 66 -6.72 -9.43 16.72
N GLU A 67 -7.87 -9.93 16.30
CA GLU A 67 -8.04 -11.25 15.71
C GLU A 67 -8.66 -11.13 14.32
N VAL A 68 -8.09 -11.85 13.35
CA VAL A 68 -8.71 -12.02 12.03
C VAL A 68 -9.86 -13.01 12.14
N LYS A 69 -11.04 -12.63 11.67
CA LYS A 69 -12.20 -13.50 11.56
C LYS A 69 -12.52 -13.75 10.10
N GLY A 70 -12.97 -14.97 9.78
CA GLY A 70 -13.45 -15.29 8.45
C GLY A 70 -12.34 -15.38 7.39
N SER A 71 -12.72 -15.09 6.14
CA SER A 71 -11.83 -15.19 4.98
C SER A 71 -11.28 -13.83 4.60
N VAL A 72 -10.04 -13.82 4.11
CA VAL A 72 -9.52 -12.66 3.40
C VAL A 72 -10.00 -12.76 1.97
N VAL A 73 -10.68 -11.72 1.49
CA VAL A 73 -11.18 -11.65 0.12
C VAL A 73 -10.46 -10.52 -0.59
N ALA A 74 -9.99 -10.75 -1.81
CA ALA A 74 -9.55 -9.68 -2.69
C ALA A 74 -10.59 -9.42 -3.76
N THR A 75 -10.72 -8.18 -4.18
CA THR A 75 -11.36 -7.85 -5.45
C THR A 75 -10.31 -7.35 -6.42
N GLY A 76 -10.63 -7.42 -7.70
CA GLY A 76 -9.76 -6.94 -8.74
C GLY A 76 -10.54 -6.67 -10.02
N ILE A 77 -9.83 -6.09 -10.96
CA ILE A 77 -10.35 -5.86 -12.30
C ILE A 77 -9.82 -6.99 -13.17
N THR A 78 -10.72 -7.64 -13.90
CA THR A 78 -10.37 -8.77 -14.78
C THR A 78 -9.57 -8.31 -15.99
N ASN A 79 -8.82 -9.23 -16.59
CA ASN A 79 -8.15 -8.96 -17.86
C ASN A 79 -9.15 -8.47 -18.92
N GLN A 80 -8.77 -7.42 -19.65
CA GLN A 80 -9.52 -6.99 -20.83
C GLN A 80 -8.77 -7.41 -22.09
N THR A 81 -9.47 -8.04 -23.02
CA THR A 81 -8.85 -8.48 -24.29
C THR A 81 -8.90 -7.34 -25.29
N LEU A 82 -7.74 -6.91 -25.77
CA LEU A 82 -7.63 -5.91 -26.84
C LEU A 82 -7.58 -6.58 -28.20
N SER A 83 -6.71 -7.59 -28.34
CA SER A 83 -6.62 -8.39 -29.56
C SER A 83 -6.11 -9.79 -29.26
N LEU A 84 -6.77 -10.81 -29.82
CA LEU A 84 -6.25 -12.18 -29.82
C LEU A 84 -5.37 -12.48 -31.03
N ALA A 85 -5.19 -11.50 -31.94
CA ALA A 85 -4.41 -11.62 -33.17
C ALA A 85 -4.77 -12.84 -34.05
N ASN A 86 -6.01 -13.31 -33.98
CA ASN A 86 -6.50 -14.49 -34.73
C ASN A 86 -6.77 -14.19 -36.22
N SER A 87 -6.77 -12.93 -36.60
CA SER A 87 -7.00 -12.43 -37.95
C SER A 87 -5.91 -11.45 -38.35
N ALA A 88 -5.75 -11.23 -39.65
CA ALA A 88 -4.83 -10.24 -40.17
C ALA A 88 -5.28 -8.85 -39.70
N TRP A 89 -4.32 -8.06 -39.20
CA TRP A 89 -4.52 -6.67 -38.87
C TRP A 89 -4.64 -5.82 -40.15
N THR A 90 -5.13 -4.60 -40.01
CA THR A 90 -5.12 -3.63 -41.11
C THR A 90 -3.73 -3.01 -41.20
N GLY A 91 -2.95 -3.42 -42.20
CA GLY A 91 -1.62 -2.87 -42.46
C GLY A 91 -1.67 -1.50 -43.16
N SER A 92 -0.76 -0.61 -42.76
CA SER A 92 -0.50 0.66 -43.45
C SER A 92 0.18 0.44 -44.81
N SER A 93 0.36 1.53 -45.57
CA SER A 93 1.15 1.48 -46.80
C SER A 93 2.54 0.91 -46.54
N ASN A 94 3.02 0.02 -47.43
CA ASN A 94 4.29 -0.71 -47.28
C ASN A 94 4.31 -1.77 -46.16
N VAL A 95 3.15 -2.14 -45.61
CA VAL A 95 3.01 -3.23 -44.64
C VAL A 95 2.09 -4.31 -45.20
N THR A 96 2.55 -5.54 -45.21
CA THR A 96 1.71 -6.70 -45.51
C THR A 96 1.37 -7.40 -44.20
N SER A 97 0.11 -7.33 -43.79
CA SER A 97 -0.38 -8.05 -42.61
C SER A 97 -1.07 -9.36 -43.03
N THR A 98 -0.72 -10.45 -42.35
CA THR A 98 -1.37 -11.75 -42.51
C THR A 98 -1.65 -12.40 -41.16
N ALA A 99 -2.52 -13.40 -41.13
CA ALA A 99 -2.73 -14.23 -39.94
C ALA A 99 -1.88 -15.52 -40.09
N ASP A 100 -0.89 -15.71 -39.20
CA ASP A 100 -0.06 -16.92 -39.21
C ASP A 100 -0.70 -18.01 -38.35
N LEU A 101 -1.12 -19.11 -39.00
CA LEU A 101 -1.77 -20.25 -38.37
C LEU A 101 -0.78 -21.24 -37.72
N VAL A 102 0.52 -21.08 -37.96
CA VAL A 102 1.57 -22.00 -37.55
C VAL A 102 2.45 -21.39 -36.46
N ASP A 103 3.01 -20.20 -36.70
CA ASP A 103 3.87 -19.52 -35.75
C ASP A 103 3.07 -18.60 -34.81
N LYS A 104 2.50 -19.20 -33.76
CA LYS A 104 1.68 -18.53 -32.77
C LYS A 104 1.95 -19.04 -31.35
N LYS A 105 1.44 -18.33 -30.35
CA LYS A 105 1.50 -18.72 -28.94
C LYS A 105 0.16 -19.12 -28.37
N GLU A 106 -0.89 -18.41 -28.75
CA GLU A 106 -2.21 -18.59 -28.17
C GLU A 106 -3.26 -18.61 -29.29
N GLY A 107 -4.48 -19.05 -28.97
CA GLY A 107 -5.58 -19.03 -29.93
C GLY A 107 -5.33 -19.82 -31.22
N THR A 108 -5.76 -19.24 -32.34
CA THR A 108 -5.82 -19.89 -33.66
C THR A 108 -4.84 -19.33 -34.68
N ALA A 109 -4.42 -18.07 -34.53
CA ALA A 109 -3.40 -17.42 -35.36
C ALA A 109 -2.60 -16.39 -34.54
N SER A 110 -1.51 -15.87 -35.10
CA SER A 110 -0.87 -14.63 -34.66
C SER A 110 -0.94 -13.58 -35.78
N ALA A 111 -0.81 -12.31 -35.41
CA ALA A 111 -0.66 -11.24 -36.40
C ALA A 111 0.77 -11.27 -36.92
N ASP A 112 0.95 -11.47 -38.23
CA ASP A 112 2.25 -11.44 -38.91
C ASP A 112 2.35 -10.19 -39.78
N LEU A 113 3.22 -9.28 -39.37
CA LEU A 113 3.43 -7.98 -40.02
C LEU A 113 4.76 -7.99 -40.75
N LEU A 114 4.71 -8.05 -42.08
CA LEU A 114 5.86 -7.83 -42.94
C LEU A 114 5.96 -6.34 -43.28
N ILE A 115 6.93 -5.67 -42.67
CA ILE A 115 7.26 -4.26 -42.92
C ILE A 115 8.26 -4.22 -44.07
N ALA A 116 7.86 -3.63 -45.20
CA ALA A 116 8.74 -3.50 -46.36
C ALA A 116 9.74 -2.37 -46.17
N ALA A 117 10.90 -2.44 -46.85
CA ALA A 117 11.97 -1.44 -46.74
C ALA A 117 11.61 -0.01 -47.18
N GLY A 118 10.42 0.19 -47.77
CA GLY A 118 9.90 1.53 -48.09
C GLY A 118 9.04 2.14 -46.98
N PHE A 119 8.76 1.39 -45.91
CA PHE A 119 8.14 1.91 -44.69
C PHE A 119 9.21 2.62 -43.86
N THR A 120 8.94 3.84 -43.41
CA THR A 120 9.86 4.60 -42.56
C THR A 120 9.50 4.43 -41.09
N THR A 121 8.64 5.29 -40.57
CA THR A 121 8.19 5.35 -39.17
C THR A 121 6.70 5.69 -39.15
N GLY A 122 6.05 5.43 -38.03
CA GLY A 122 4.62 5.63 -37.84
C GLY A 122 3.84 4.32 -37.67
N LEU A 123 2.52 4.41 -37.76
CA LEU A 123 1.62 3.29 -37.54
C LEU A 123 1.85 2.20 -38.60
N VAL A 124 2.29 1.03 -38.17
CA VAL A 124 2.56 -0.14 -39.01
C VAL A 124 1.26 -0.85 -39.37
N ALA A 125 0.47 -1.20 -38.35
CA ALA A 125 -0.79 -1.87 -38.51
C ALA A 125 -1.66 -1.66 -37.27
N TYR A 126 -2.96 -1.84 -37.42
CA TYR A 126 -3.92 -1.77 -36.32
C TYR A 126 -5.01 -2.82 -36.44
N GLU A 127 -5.68 -3.09 -35.32
CA GLU A 127 -6.93 -3.83 -35.26
C GLU A 127 -7.94 -3.00 -34.47
N ASP A 128 -9.09 -2.74 -35.09
CA ASP A 128 -10.23 -2.14 -34.39
C ASP A 128 -10.87 -3.18 -33.48
N LEU A 129 -11.13 -2.78 -32.23
CA LEU A 129 -11.82 -3.62 -31.28
C LEU A 129 -13.29 -3.75 -31.68
N SER A 130 -13.87 -4.93 -31.49
CA SER A 130 -15.29 -5.18 -31.78
C SER A 130 -16.25 -4.39 -30.89
N ALA A 131 -15.76 -3.91 -29.74
CA ALA A 131 -16.44 -3.00 -28.82
C ALA A 131 -15.37 -2.21 -28.05
N THR A 132 -15.69 -0.99 -27.65
CA THR A 132 -14.77 -0.18 -26.84
C THR A 132 -14.54 -0.83 -25.47
N VAL A 133 -13.32 -0.70 -24.95
CA VAL A 133 -12.90 -1.27 -23.68
C VAL A 133 -12.44 -0.16 -22.75
N ASP A 134 -12.84 -0.24 -21.49
CA ASP A 134 -12.37 0.63 -20.42
C ASP A 134 -11.08 0.06 -19.81
N LEU A 135 -10.01 0.84 -19.88
CA LEU A 135 -8.69 0.55 -19.32
C LEU A 135 -8.29 1.53 -18.22
N SER A 136 -9.18 2.46 -17.81
CA SER A 136 -8.80 3.55 -16.90
C SER A 136 -8.37 3.10 -15.50
N SER A 137 -8.66 1.85 -15.17
CA SER A 137 -8.30 1.23 -13.89
C SER A 137 -7.29 0.09 -14.05
N LEU A 138 -6.67 -0.07 -15.23
CA LEU A 138 -5.67 -1.09 -15.55
C LEU A 138 -4.34 -0.45 -15.95
N ASN A 139 -3.23 -0.88 -15.33
CA ASN A 139 -1.96 -0.16 -15.44
C ASN A 139 -0.93 -0.86 -16.34
N ALA A 140 -1.26 -1.99 -16.94
CA ALA A 140 -0.32 -2.76 -17.73
C ALA A 140 -0.97 -3.51 -18.89
N ILE A 141 -0.24 -3.62 -20.00
CA ILE A 141 -0.56 -4.51 -21.11
C ILE A 141 0.39 -5.71 -21.08
N LYS A 142 -0.16 -6.90 -21.27
CA LYS A 142 0.57 -8.15 -21.45
C LYS A 142 0.32 -8.67 -22.86
N LEU A 143 1.39 -9.05 -23.54
CA LEU A 143 1.32 -9.55 -24.91
C LEU A 143 2.48 -10.49 -25.22
N TRP A 144 2.31 -11.34 -26.23
CA TRP A 144 3.40 -12.06 -26.88
C TRP A 144 3.90 -11.25 -28.07
N VAL A 145 5.21 -11.10 -28.17
CA VAL A 145 5.87 -10.45 -29.31
C VAL A 145 7.06 -11.25 -29.81
N LYS A 146 7.26 -11.21 -31.13
CA LYS A 146 8.45 -11.71 -31.81
C LYS A 146 8.86 -10.72 -32.88
N TYR A 147 10.12 -10.29 -32.86
CA TYR A 147 10.67 -9.40 -33.88
C TYR A 147 11.53 -10.20 -34.86
N GLY A 148 11.56 -9.80 -36.13
CA GLY A 148 12.45 -10.37 -37.14
C GLY A 148 13.90 -9.88 -37.01
N THR A 149 14.07 -8.67 -36.49
CA THR A 149 15.35 -7.97 -36.27
C THR A 149 15.57 -7.71 -34.78
N THR A 150 16.79 -7.38 -34.39
CA THR A 150 17.08 -6.96 -33.02
C THR A 150 16.65 -5.51 -32.83
N THR A 151 15.83 -5.25 -31.82
CA THR A 151 15.34 -3.91 -31.47
C THR A 151 15.86 -3.45 -30.11
N VAL A 152 15.88 -2.14 -29.91
CA VAL A 152 16.05 -1.46 -28.62
C VAL A 152 14.66 -1.15 -28.04
N ALA A 153 14.58 -0.93 -26.73
CA ALA A 153 13.32 -0.52 -26.10
C ALA A 153 12.82 0.80 -26.71
N GLY A 154 11.53 0.86 -27.03
CA GLY A 154 10.89 2.03 -27.66
C GLY A 154 11.04 2.14 -29.18
N ASP A 155 11.80 1.25 -29.84
CA ASP A 155 11.85 1.25 -31.32
C ASP A 155 10.52 0.83 -31.96
N LEU A 156 9.81 -0.05 -31.24
CA LEU A 156 8.46 -0.47 -31.54
C LEU A 156 7.59 -0.15 -30.33
N GLU A 157 6.40 0.37 -30.58
CA GLU A 157 5.47 0.79 -29.56
C GLU A 157 4.10 0.17 -29.82
N LEU A 158 3.38 -0.16 -28.75
CA LEU A 158 1.96 -0.47 -28.82
C LEU A 158 1.17 0.84 -28.78
N VAL A 159 0.21 0.99 -29.69
CA VAL A 159 -0.68 2.15 -29.75
C VAL A 159 -2.03 1.77 -29.18
N LEU A 160 -2.56 2.61 -28.27
CA LEU A 160 -3.93 2.57 -27.77
C LEU A 160 -4.63 3.87 -28.13
N ASP A 161 -5.88 3.80 -28.58
CA ASP A 161 -6.64 4.96 -29.08
C ASP A 161 -8.15 4.71 -28.85
N ASP A 162 -8.92 5.77 -28.60
CA ASP A 162 -10.38 5.75 -28.43
C ASP A 162 -11.14 5.89 -29.76
N THR A 163 -10.41 6.02 -30.87
CA THR A 163 -10.95 6.06 -32.23
C THR A 163 -10.51 4.85 -33.05
N ALA A 164 -11.41 4.37 -33.92
CA ALA A 164 -11.07 3.34 -34.89
C ALA A 164 -9.95 3.82 -35.83
N GLY A 165 -9.02 2.92 -36.17
CA GLY A 165 -7.90 3.20 -37.04
C GLY A 165 -6.60 3.59 -36.35
N CYS A 166 -6.61 3.84 -35.04
CA CYS A 166 -5.43 4.19 -34.23
C CYS A 166 -4.67 5.41 -34.79
N GLY A 167 -5.42 6.43 -35.23
CA GLY A 167 -4.89 7.61 -35.92
C GLY A 167 -4.54 8.78 -35.00
N SER A 168 -5.03 8.78 -33.76
CA SER A 168 -4.82 9.77 -32.71
C SER A 168 -4.55 9.08 -31.37
N PRO A 169 -3.36 8.48 -31.20
CA PRO A 169 -3.03 7.70 -30.01
C PRO A 169 -3.34 8.45 -28.71
N LEU A 170 -4.04 7.77 -27.79
CA LEU A 170 -4.08 8.18 -26.39
C LEU A 170 -2.72 7.91 -25.73
N GLU A 171 -2.12 6.76 -26.07
CA GLU A 171 -0.84 6.34 -25.52
C GLU A 171 -0.01 5.55 -26.54
N ASN A 172 1.29 5.78 -26.50
CA ASN A 172 2.33 5.02 -27.19
C ASN A 172 3.17 4.29 -26.14
N ILE A 173 2.98 2.98 -26.00
CA ILE A 173 3.65 2.16 -25.00
C ILE A 173 4.90 1.51 -25.57
N ASP A 174 6.06 1.86 -25.04
CA ASP A 174 7.35 1.28 -25.44
C ASP A 174 7.38 -0.24 -25.26
N LEU A 175 7.60 -0.97 -26.35
CA LEU A 175 7.90 -2.40 -26.26
C LEU A 175 9.39 -2.62 -25.91
N PRO A 176 9.71 -3.67 -25.13
CA PRO A 176 11.07 -3.88 -24.66
C PRO A 176 12.01 -4.37 -25.77
N ALA A 177 13.31 -4.13 -25.57
CA ALA A 177 14.38 -4.65 -26.42
C ALA A 177 14.35 -6.18 -26.50
N GLN A 178 14.56 -6.72 -27.71
CA GLN A 178 14.60 -8.16 -27.94
C GLN A 178 15.44 -8.52 -29.16
N GLY A 179 16.14 -9.65 -29.08
CA GLY A 179 16.83 -10.24 -30.23
C GLY A 179 15.83 -10.89 -31.20
N GLY A 180 16.11 -10.81 -32.50
CA GLY A 180 15.22 -11.35 -33.52
C GLY A 180 14.99 -12.87 -33.43
N GLY A 181 13.80 -13.32 -33.84
CA GLY A 181 13.47 -14.71 -34.14
C GLY A 181 12.85 -15.53 -33.02
N ALA A 182 12.78 -15.02 -31.78
CA ALA A 182 12.14 -15.71 -30.66
C ALA A 182 10.88 -14.98 -30.19
N TRP A 183 9.89 -15.74 -29.72
CA TRP A 183 8.73 -15.18 -29.02
C TRP A 183 9.03 -14.93 -27.55
N LYS A 184 8.55 -13.81 -27.03
CA LYS A 184 8.63 -13.45 -25.63
C LYS A 184 7.30 -12.90 -25.15
N LYS A 185 6.86 -13.34 -23.96
CA LYS A 185 5.74 -12.72 -23.26
C LYS A 185 6.29 -11.50 -22.54
N VAL A 186 5.78 -10.33 -22.88
CA VAL A 186 6.21 -9.04 -22.32
C VAL A 186 5.06 -8.43 -21.53
N SER A 187 5.41 -7.68 -20.50
CA SER A 187 4.50 -6.89 -19.69
C SER A 187 5.02 -5.47 -19.74
N VAL A 188 4.19 -4.54 -20.20
CA VAL A 188 4.54 -3.13 -20.38
C VAL A 188 3.55 -2.29 -19.58
N ALA A 189 4.03 -1.24 -18.91
CA ALA A 189 3.19 -0.35 -18.13
C ALA A 189 2.47 0.64 -19.06
N ILE A 190 1.27 1.06 -18.65
CA ILE A 190 0.57 2.21 -19.22
C ILE A 190 0.98 3.43 -18.38
N ALA A 191 1.55 4.47 -18.99
CA ALA A 191 2.08 5.60 -18.22
C ALA A 191 0.96 6.52 -17.69
N ASP A 192 -0.07 6.70 -18.50
CA ASP A 192 -1.28 7.45 -18.18
C ASP A 192 -2.50 6.69 -18.73
N ASN A 193 -3.48 6.42 -17.88
CA ASN A 193 -4.73 5.75 -18.25
C ASN A 193 -5.98 6.53 -17.82
N ASP A 194 -5.84 7.76 -17.31
CA ASP A 194 -6.95 8.51 -16.70
C ASP A 194 -8.11 8.76 -17.68
N ASP A 195 -7.83 8.85 -18.98
CA ASP A 195 -8.80 9.08 -20.04
C ASP A 195 -9.15 7.84 -20.89
N MET A 196 -8.54 6.68 -20.60
CA MET A 196 -8.72 5.44 -21.36
C MET A 196 -10.02 4.68 -21.07
N THR A 197 -11.15 5.40 -21.06
CA THR A 197 -12.48 4.85 -20.72
C THR A 197 -13.17 4.12 -21.87
N ALA A 198 -12.71 4.31 -23.11
CA ALA A 198 -13.37 3.80 -24.31
C ALA A 198 -12.38 3.45 -25.44
N VAL A 199 -11.28 2.76 -25.13
CA VAL A 199 -10.29 2.31 -26.12
C VAL A 199 -10.96 1.50 -27.22
N ALA A 200 -10.78 1.92 -28.47
CA ALA A 200 -11.47 1.41 -29.65
C ALA A 200 -10.56 0.66 -30.63
N CYS A 201 -9.24 0.80 -30.54
CA CYS A 201 -8.31 0.03 -31.35
C CYS A 201 -6.99 -0.21 -30.61
N VAL A 202 -6.24 -1.19 -31.12
CA VAL A 202 -4.85 -1.44 -30.73
C VAL A 202 -3.98 -1.52 -31.97
N GLY A 203 -2.79 -0.93 -31.93
CA GLY A 203 -1.88 -0.86 -33.08
C GLY A 203 -0.42 -1.10 -32.73
N LEU A 204 0.38 -1.29 -33.76
CA LEU A 204 1.85 -1.30 -33.67
C LEU A 204 2.39 -0.05 -34.37
N ASN A 205 3.22 0.71 -33.68
CA ASN A 205 3.95 1.86 -34.22
C ASN A 205 5.46 1.54 -34.29
N SER A 206 6.13 2.04 -35.32
CA SER A 206 7.59 1.95 -35.47
C SER A 206 8.18 3.35 -35.37
N THR A 207 9.06 3.58 -34.40
CA THR A 207 9.76 4.86 -34.23
C THR A 207 11.10 4.87 -34.95
N THR A 208 11.66 3.69 -35.20
CA THR A 208 12.93 3.49 -35.91
C THR A 208 12.71 2.71 -37.20
N ASP A 209 13.37 3.16 -38.27
CA ASP A 209 13.42 2.49 -39.57
C ASP A 209 14.59 1.48 -39.62
N TYR A 210 14.26 0.19 -39.63
CA TYR A 210 15.20 -0.92 -39.78
C TYR A 210 15.23 -1.49 -41.21
N GLY A 211 14.58 -0.84 -42.16
CA GLY A 211 14.33 -1.35 -43.50
C GLY A 211 13.32 -2.52 -43.46
N SER A 212 13.60 -3.58 -44.21
CA SER A 212 12.70 -4.74 -44.23
C SER A 212 12.82 -5.55 -42.94
N GLN A 213 11.70 -5.70 -42.23
CA GLN A 213 11.63 -6.43 -40.97
C GLN A 213 10.25 -7.08 -40.80
N THR A 214 10.15 -7.99 -39.83
CA THR A 214 8.88 -8.59 -39.43
C THR A 214 8.61 -8.32 -37.96
N ALA A 215 7.33 -8.20 -37.60
CA ALA A 215 6.88 -8.18 -36.22
C ALA A 215 5.65 -9.07 -36.10
N ASN A 216 5.67 -9.99 -35.14
CA ASN A 216 4.55 -10.83 -34.82
C ASN A 216 4.02 -10.48 -33.43
N LEU A 217 2.71 -10.35 -33.33
CA LEU A 217 2.00 -10.07 -32.08
C LEU A 217 0.94 -11.14 -31.83
N ASP A 218 0.74 -11.50 -30.57
CA ASP A 218 -0.26 -12.46 -30.16
C ASP A 218 -0.74 -12.18 -28.72
N GLN A 219 -2.01 -12.50 -28.43
CA GLN A 219 -2.67 -12.34 -27.13
C GLN A 219 -2.39 -11.00 -26.42
N ILE A 220 -2.84 -9.91 -27.00
CA ILE A 220 -2.73 -8.57 -26.40
C ILE A 220 -3.90 -8.35 -25.44
N ILE A 221 -3.58 -8.29 -24.15
CA ILE A 221 -4.55 -8.09 -23.07
C ILE A 221 -4.09 -6.95 -22.17
N ALA A 222 -5.02 -6.14 -21.69
CA ALA A 222 -4.77 -5.36 -20.50
C ALA A 222 -4.81 -6.30 -19.28
N GLN A 223 -3.73 -6.29 -18.51
CA GLN A 223 -3.54 -7.19 -17.38
C GLN A 223 -4.41 -6.73 -16.21
N GLY A 224 -5.33 -7.59 -15.81
CA GLY A 224 -6.12 -7.45 -14.60
C GLY A 224 -5.24 -7.39 -13.36
N GLN A 225 -5.67 -6.62 -12.38
CA GLN A 225 -4.95 -6.35 -11.14
C GLN A 225 -5.87 -6.36 -9.94
N ALA A 226 -5.37 -6.81 -8.78
CA ALA A 226 -6.12 -6.68 -7.53
C ALA A 226 -6.26 -5.20 -7.15
N SER A 227 -7.46 -4.81 -6.71
CA SER A 227 -7.82 -3.43 -6.38
C SER A 227 -7.98 -3.21 -4.89
N THR A 228 -8.64 -4.14 -4.19
CA THR A 228 -8.88 -4.03 -2.75
C THR A 228 -8.78 -5.37 -2.03
N LEU A 229 -8.47 -5.31 -0.73
CA LEU A 229 -8.52 -6.44 0.19
C LEU A 229 -9.59 -6.20 1.25
N PHE A 230 -10.39 -7.22 1.53
CA PHE A 230 -11.37 -7.26 2.60
C PHE A 230 -10.86 -8.19 3.69
N VAL A 231 -10.77 -7.66 4.91
CA VAL A 231 -10.34 -8.38 6.09
C VAL A 231 -11.32 -8.10 7.21
N VAL A 232 -11.92 -9.14 7.79
CA VAL A 232 -12.73 -8.96 8.99
C VAL A 232 -11.84 -9.07 10.22
N LEU A 233 -11.86 -8.03 11.06
CA LEU A 233 -11.15 -7.95 12.32
C LEU A 233 -12.13 -7.88 13.48
N SER A 234 -11.72 -8.42 14.62
CA SER A 234 -12.41 -8.27 15.90
C SER A 234 -11.42 -8.08 17.02
N ASN A 235 -11.81 -7.39 18.08
CA ASN A 235 -11.04 -7.36 19.31
C ASN A 235 -11.13 -8.71 20.03
N ALA A 236 -10.03 -9.16 20.62
CA ALA A 236 -10.00 -10.37 21.43
C ALA A 236 -10.92 -10.24 22.65
N LEU A 237 -11.35 -11.38 23.18
CA LEU A 237 -12.21 -11.42 24.37
C LEU A 237 -11.52 -10.76 25.56
N GLU A 238 -12.17 -9.77 26.18
CA GLU A 238 -11.61 -8.92 27.25
C GLU A 238 -10.47 -7.98 26.83
N GLY A 239 -10.33 -7.69 25.53
CA GLY A 239 -9.46 -6.62 25.03
C GLY A 239 -10.02 -5.24 25.37
N GLU A 240 -9.11 -4.28 25.57
CA GLU A 240 -9.49 -2.86 25.65
C GLU A 240 -9.91 -2.37 24.26
N PRO A 241 -10.82 -1.39 24.16
CA PRO A 241 -11.27 -0.89 22.86
C PRO A 241 -10.09 -0.41 22.00
N ILE A 242 -10.14 -0.73 20.71
CA ILE A 242 -9.11 -0.40 19.74
C ILE A 242 -9.62 0.71 18.84
N ASP A 243 -8.89 1.81 18.76
CA ASP A 243 -9.19 2.90 17.83
C ASP A 243 -9.07 2.42 16.37
N VAL A 244 -10.16 2.54 15.65
CA VAL A 244 -10.33 2.16 14.24
C VAL A 244 -10.83 3.33 13.41
N GLU A 245 -10.49 4.57 13.81
CA GLU A 245 -10.67 5.77 13.00
C GLU A 245 -9.99 5.64 11.63
N GLU A 246 -10.68 6.08 10.58
CA GLU A 246 -10.19 5.99 9.21
C GLU A 246 -9.05 6.97 8.93
N PRO A 247 -8.05 6.58 8.13
CA PRO A 247 -7.15 7.56 7.54
C PRO A 247 -7.88 8.49 6.56
N SER A 248 -7.33 9.68 6.31
CA SER A 248 -7.71 10.50 5.15
C SER A 248 -6.87 10.14 3.92
N ASP A 249 -7.45 10.28 2.72
CA ASP A 249 -6.79 10.13 1.41
C ASP A 249 -7.42 11.16 0.45
N SER A 250 -6.94 12.40 0.52
CA SER A 250 -7.56 13.54 -0.17
C SER A 250 -7.25 13.57 -1.67
N ASP A 251 -6.15 12.94 -2.09
CA ASP A 251 -5.73 12.83 -3.48
C ASP A 251 -6.13 11.48 -4.12
N ASN A 252 -6.81 10.60 -3.38
CA ASN A 252 -7.28 9.28 -3.79
C ASN A 252 -6.15 8.38 -4.33
N ASN A 253 -4.94 8.51 -3.78
CA ASN A 253 -3.79 7.76 -4.25
C ASN A 253 -3.71 6.35 -3.62
N GLY A 254 -4.56 6.02 -2.64
CA GLY A 254 -4.56 4.73 -1.95
C GLY A 254 -3.53 4.61 -0.82
N LEU A 255 -2.94 5.71 -0.38
CA LEU A 255 -2.09 5.84 0.80
C LEU A 255 -2.73 6.82 1.78
N SER A 256 -2.48 6.62 3.07
CA SER A 256 -2.93 7.56 4.10
C SER A 256 -2.20 8.90 3.95
N ASP A 257 -2.94 10.00 4.04
CA ASP A 257 -2.36 11.35 4.01
C ASP A 257 -1.44 11.57 5.23
N PRO A 258 -0.31 12.28 5.08
CA PRO A 258 0.61 12.56 6.19
C PRO A 258 0.02 13.37 7.36
N ASP A 259 -1.09 14.07 7.16
CA ASP A 259 -1.81 14.84 8.17
C ASP A 259 -3.01 14.09 8.78
N SER A 260 -3.23 12.84 8.35
CA SER A 260 -4.22 11.95 8.93
C SER A 260 -3.93 11.68 10.42
N THR A 261 -4.99 11.61 11.24
CA THR A 261 -4.88 11.45 12.69
C THR A 261 -5.13 10.03 13.19
N HIS A 262 -5.44 9.11 12.27
CA HIS A 262 -5.66 7.70 12.59
C HIS A 262 -4.46 7.06 13.31
N THR A 263 -4.72 6.06 14.14
CA THR A 263 -3.68 5.42 14.95
C THR A 263 -3.41 3.96 14.57
N MET A 264 -4.37 3.29 13.92
CA MET A 264 -4.19 1.95 13.36
C MET A 264 -3.52 2.01 12.00
N ILE A 265 -2.28 1.52 11.90
CA ILE A 265 -1.49 1.53 10.67
C ILE A 265 -1.59 0.16 9.98
N LEU A 266 -1.89 0.18 8.68
CA LEU A 266 -1.84 -1.00 7.82
C LEU A 266 -0.63 -0.89 6.87
N SER A 267 0.22 -1.91 6.83
CA SER A 267 1.39 -1.96 5.96
C SER A 267 1.32 -3.18 5.05
N TYR A 268 1.54 -2.96 3.76
CA TYR A 268 1.62 -4.01 2.74
C TYR A 268 3.08 -4.33 2.42
N SER A 269 3.41 -5.61 2.23
CA SER A 269 4.71 -6.03 1.68
C SER A 269 4.58 -7.25 0.78
N ASP A 270 5.33 -7.26 -0.31
CA ASP A 270 5.56 -8.45 -1.14
C ASP A 270 7.07 -8.59 -1.46
N LYS A 271 7.42 -9.41 -2.45
CA LYS A 271 8.82 -9.63 -2.86
C LYS A 271 9.48 -8.41 -3.52
N ASN A 272 8.69 -7.47 -4.06
CA ASN A 272 9.13 -6.34 -4.88
C ASN A 272 9.01 -5.00 -4.14
N GLN A 273 8.06 -4.88 -3.21
CA GLN A 273 7.78 -3.61 -2.52
C GLN A 273 7.37 -3.80 -1.06
N THR A 274 7.57 -2.73 -0.29
CA THR A 274 7.01 -2.55 1.04
C THR A 274 6.42 -1.15 1.09
N VAL A 275 5.12 -1.07 1.38
CA VAL A 275 4.36 0.18 1.44
C VAL A 275 3.76 0.28 2.83
N SER A 276 4.19 1.28 3.58
CA SER A 276 3.66 1.55 4.92
C SER A 276 2.45 2.47 4.79
N ASP A 277 1.48 2.27 5.68
CA ASP A 277 0.33 3.16 5.84
C ASP A 277 -0.51 3.29 4.55
N VAL A 278 -0.97 2.14 4.06
CA VAL A 278 -1.91 2.08 2.94
C VAL A 278 -3.29 2.56 3.38
N TYR A 279 -4.01 3.22 2.48
CA TYR A 279 -5.36 3.71 2.78
C TYR A 279 -6.32 2.53 3.00
N TRP A 280 -7.20 2.67 4.00
CA TRP A 280 -8.23 1.70 4.32
C TRP A 280 -9.49 2.37 4.86
N THR A 281 -10.61 1.69 4.74
CA THR A 281 -11.89 2.06 5.35
C THR A 281 -12.42 0.91 6.21
N ARG A 282 -13.31 1.20 7.15
CA ARG A 282 -13.96 0.19 8.01
C ARG A 282 -15.47 0.28 7.93
N THR A 283 -16.10 -0.89 8.01
CA THR A 283 -17.54 -0.99 8.24
C THR A 283 -17.80 -1.92 9.41
N PHE A 284 -18.55 -1.45 10.41
CA PHE A 284 -18.98 -2.31 11.51
C PHE A 284 -20.01 -3.33 11.01
N THR A 285 -19.84 -4.58 11.42
CA THR A 285 -20.69 -5.70 11.01
C THR A 285 -21.42 -6.29 12.22
N GLY A 286 -22.73 -6.03 12.29
CA GLY A 286 -23.58 -6.46 13.42
C GLY A 286 -24.01 -5.29 14.29
N GLU A 287 -24.17 -5.54 15.58
CA GLU A 287 -24.43 -4.49 16.57
C GLU A 287 -23.13 -3.71 16.83
N ASN A 288 -23.23 -2.39 16.85
CA ASN A 288 -22.19 -1.45 17.27
C ASN A 288 -22.84 -0.29 18.03
N ASP A 289 -22.05 0.54 18.69
CA ASP A 289 -22.52 1.71 19.44
C ASP A 289 -22.25 3.07 18.77
N GLU A 290 -21.92 3.04 17.48
CA GLU A 290 -21.73 4.19 16.58
C GLU A 290 -20.51 5.07 16.89
N ASP A 291 -19.50 4.55 17.57
CA ASP A 291 -18.18 5.17 17.66
C ASP A 291 -17.12 4.44 16.81
N ASP A 292 -15.88 4.94 16.88
CA ASP A 292 -14.71 4.41 16.16
C ASP A 292 -13.81 3.56 17.05
N LEU A 293 -14.40 2.93 18.06
CA LEU A 293 -13.73 1.97 18.91
C LEU A 293 -14.20 0.56 18.55
N LEU A 294 -13.27 -0.40 18.57
CA LEU A 294 -13.57 -1.80 18.35
C LEU A 294 -13.56 -2.54 19.68
N GLU A 295 -14.74 -2.76 20.24
CA GLU A 295 -14.96 -3.45 21.50
C GLU A 295 -14.94 -4.97 21.37
N ALA A 296 -14.79 -5.64 22.51
CA ALA A 296 -14.95 -7.08 22.60
C ALA A 296 -16.38 -7.49 22.22
N GLY A 297 -16.48 -8.27 21.14
CA GLY A 297 -17.77 -8.75 20.60
C GLY A 297 -18.15 -8.09 19.28
N GLU A 298 -17.55 -6.95 18.97
CA GLU A 298 -17.73 -6.24 17.71
C GLU A 298 -16.80 -6.74 16.62
N LYS A 299 -17.15 -6.42 15.39
CA LYS A 299 -16.41 -6.81 14.19
C LYS A 299 -16.44 -5.69 13.19
N ILE A 300 -15.29 -5.41 12.60
CA ILE A 300 -15.19 -4.53 11.45
C ILE A 300 -14.75 -5.33 10.23
N GLU A 301 -15.33 -5.01 9.08
CA GLU A 301 -14.75 -5.35 7.79
C GLU A 301 -13.88 -4.17 7.34
N VAL A 302 -12.57 -4.40 7.32
CA VAL A 302 -11.58 -3.46 6.82
C VAL A 302 -11.42 -3.66 5.32
N THR A 303 -11.64 -2.60 4.56
CA THR A 303 -11.41 -2.53 3.11
C THR A 303 -10.11 -1.77 2.86
N VAL A 304 -9.07 -2.47 2.43
CA VAL A 304 -7.75 -1.91 2.12
C VAL A 304 -7.66 -1.61 0.63
N THR A 305 -7.28 -0.39 0.28
CA THR A 305 -7.09 0.04 -1.11
C THR A 305 -5.66 -0.23 -1.57
N LEU A 306 -5.49 -0.81 -2.76
CA LEU A 306 -4.17 -1.20 -3.29
C LEU A 306 -3.63 -0.27 -4.39
N SER A 307 -4.32 0.83 -4.73
CA SER A 307 -3.86 1.78 -5.75
C SER A 307 -2.57 2.52 -5.37
N GLY A 308 -2.24 2.60 -4.07
CA GLY A 308 -1.00 3.19 -3.58
C GLY A 308 0.25 2.31 -3.79
N LEU A 309 0.08 1.10 -4.32
CA LEU A 309 1.17 0.20 -4.64
C LEU A 309 1.85 0.58 -5.97
N ALA A 310 3.11 0.21 -6.14
CA ALA A 310 3.85 0.51 -7.35
C ALA A 310 3.20 -0.12 -8.59
N ALA A 311 2.77 0.71 -9.55
CA ALA A 311 2.14 0.26 -10.79
C ALA A 311 2.99 -0.70 -11.63
N ALA A 312 4.32 -0.66 -11.47
CA ALA A 312 5.25 -1.60 -12.11
C ALA A 312 5.15 -3.03 -11.55
N TYR A 313 4.56 -3.20 -10.36
CA TYR A 313 4.42 -4.46 -9.64
C TYR A 313 2.98 -4.62 -9.12
N PRO A 314 1.97 -4.67 -10.01
CA PRO A 314 0.60 -4.88 -9.58
C PRO A 314 0.47 -6.23 -8.87
N VAL A 315 -0.45 -6.34 -7.91
CA VAL A 315 -0.64 -7.56 -7.13
C VAL A 315 -1.44 -8.57 -7.96
N VAL A 316 -0.72 -9.46 -8.61
CA VAL A 316 -1.25 -10.43 -9.59
C VAL A 316 -0.43 -11.71 -9.59
N GLY A 317 -0.99 -12.80 -10.10
CA GLY A 317 -0.21 -13.96 -10.56
C GLY A 317 0.67 -14.62 -9.50
N ASP A 318 0.09 -15.42 -8.59
CA ASP A 318 0.81 -16.14 -7.52
C ASP A 318 1.66 -15.25 -6.59
N THR A 319 1.43 -13.93 -6.60
CA THR A 319 2.15 -13.00 -5.73
C THR A 319 1.80 -13.27 -4.28
N LYS A 320 2.83 -13.59 -3.49
CA LYS A 320 2.74 -13.71 -2.03
C LYS A 320 2.93 -12.34 -1.41
N PHE A 321 2.05 -11.99 -0.49
CA PHE A 321 2.11 -10.73 0.22
C PHE A 321 1.76 -10.93 1.70
N ASP A 322 2.24 -9.99 2.50
CA ASP A 322 1.95 -9.84 3.91
C ASP A 322 1.24 -8.50 4.11
N LEU A 323 0.08 -8.52 4.78
CA LEU A 323 -0.59 -7.33 5.29
C LEU A 323 -0.42 -7.30 6.81
N GLU A 324 0.38 -6.36 7.31
CA GLU A 324 0.57 -6.14 8.74
C GLU A 324 -0.42 -5.08 9.23
N VAL A 325 -1.23 -5.42 10.23
CA VAL A 325 -2.14 -4.48 10.92
C VAL A 325 -1.58 -4.17 12.29
N ARG A 326 -1.36 -2.89 12.57
CA ARG A 326 -0.73 -2.37 13.79
C ARG A 326 -1.64 -1.37 14.50
N PRO A 327 -2.37 -1.77 15.55
CA PRO A 327 -3.21 -0.85 16.31
C PRO A 327 -2.38 0.09 17.19
N GLU A 328 -2.99 1.14 17.76
CA GLU A 328 -2.35 2.05 18.72
C GLU A 328 -1.76 1.34 19.95
N SER A 329 -2.41 0.25 20.34
CA SER A 329 -2.11 -0.50 21.53
C SER A 329 -2.45 -1.96 21.29
N GLY A 330 -1.54 -2.85 21.69
CA GLY A 330 -1.70 -4.28 21.48
C GLY A 330 -0.63 -4.91 20.60
N GLY A 331 -0.85 -6.18 20.25
CA GLY A 331 -0.02 -6.89 19.29
C GLY A 331 -0.40 -6.57 17.84
N SER A 332 0.60 -6.50 16.96
CA SER A 332 0.36 -6.49 15.51
C SER A 332 -0.03 -7.87 15.01
N ILE A 333 -0.86 -7.91 13.97
CA ILE A 333 -1.21 -9.13 13.26
C ILE A 333 -0.61 -9.08 11.85
N VAL A 334 -0.10 -10.21 11.38
CA VAL A 334 0.41 -10.35 10.01
C VAL A 334 -0.47 -11.34 9.27
N ILE A 335 -1.07 -10.88 8.17
CA ILE A 335 -1.95 -11.64 7.31
C ILE A 335 -1.19 -11.97 6.04
N GLN A 336 -0.67 -13.20 5.97
CA GLN A 336 0.03 -13.68 4.79
C GLN A 336 -0.95 -14.38 3.84
N ARG A 337 -0.97 -13.98 2.57
CA ARG A 337 -1.83 -14.54 1.53
C ARG A 337 -1.10 -14.63 0.18
N THR A 338 -1.67 -15.38 -0.75
CA THR A 338 -1.16 -15.53 -2.13
C THR A 338 -2.28 -15.17 -3.10
N MET A 339 -2.02 -14.26 -4.03
CA MET A 339 -2.97 -13.99 -5.12
C MET A 339 -3.10 -15.22 -6.03
N PRO A 340 -4.29 -15.52 -6.56
CA PRO A 340 -4.43 -16.52 -7.60
C PRO A 340 -3.71 -16.10 -8.89
N ASP A 341 -3.44 -17.07 -9.76
CA ASP A 341 -2.84 -16.82 -11.08
C ASP A 341 -3.70 -15.89 -11.95
N VAL A 342 -5.01 -16.04 -11.88
CA VAL A 342 -5.99 -15.25 -12.63
C VAL A 342 -6.75 -14.34 -11.68
N ILE A 343 -6.80 -13.04 -12.01
CA ILE A 343 -7.59 -12.05 -11.28
C ILE A 343 -9.05 -12.14 -11.71
N ASP A 344 -9.93 -12.25 -10.72
CA ASP A 344 -11.39 -12.17 -10.86
C ASP A 344 -11.93 -11.01 -10.02
N THR A 345 -13.18 -10.64 -10.29
CA THR A 345 -13.94 -9.62 -9.57
C THR A 345 -14.03 -9.89 -8.07
N ALA A 346 -13.98 -11.15 -7.64
CA ALA A 346 -13.88 -11.53 -6.23
C ALA A 346 -13.09 -12.84 -6.08
N MET A 347 -12.14 -12.85 -5.15
CA MET A 347 -11.18 -13.93 -4.93
C MET A 347 -11.09 -14.22 -3.44
N ASN A 348 -11.50 -15.41 -3.00
CA ASN A 348 -11.24 -15.86 -1.63
C ASN A 348 -9.79 -16.38 -1.54
N LEU A 349 -9.00 -15.84 -0.62
CA LEU A 349 -7.57 -16.11 -0.51
C LEU A 349 -7.20 -17.14 0.56
N ASN A 350 -8.18 -17.78 1.19
CA ASN A 350 -7.93 -18.80 2.21
C ASN A 350 -7.41 -20.13 1.64
#